data_AF-A0A7S1BYX2-F1
#
_entry.id   AF-A0A7S1BYX2-F1
#
_cell.length_a   1.000
_cell.length_b   1.000
_cell.length_c   1.000
_cell.angle_alpha   90.00
_cell.angle_beta   90.00
_cell.angle_gamma   90.00
#
_symmetry.space_group_name_H-M   'P 1'
#
loop_
_entity.id
_entity.type
_entity.pdbx_description
1 polymer ?
#
loop_
_entity_poly.entity_id
_entity_poly.type
_entity_poly.pdbx_seq_one_letter_code
_entity_poly.pdbx_strand_id
1 'polypeptide(L)'
;GEAAFYYSRQNDCLRTDLRPLFSTGLFPPNIPFAAAAFSLDDDDDGDDDPRPAVPEAINLWIGNARSVSALHADPYENLFYVCSGCKVFTLFPPSAAGTFVEEEYEAGAFAYVPEAGEWAVVPDRGEGGG
;
A
#
# COMPACT_ATOMS: atom_id res chain seq x y z
N GLY A 1 -5.48 11.47 23.97
CA GLY A 1 -5.85 10.06 23.71
C GLY A 1 -4.58 9.27 23.45
N GLU A 2 -4.58 7.97 23.69
CA GLU A 2 -3.41 7.11 23.41
C GLU A 2 -3.14 7.06 21.90
N ALA A 3 -1.86 7.07 21.50
CA ALA A 3 -1.44 7.05 20.10
C ALA A 3 -1.81 5.73 19.40
N ALA A 4 -2.17 5.79 18.12
CA ALA A 4 -2.34 4.61 17.28
C ALA A 4 -1.12 4.49 16.35
N PHE A 5 -0.37 3.40 16.48
CA PHE A 5 0.77 3.11 15.60
C PHE A 5 0.31 2.21 14.45
N TYR A 6 0.68 2.59 13.23
CA TYR A 6 0.42 1.80 12.04
C TYR A 6 1.61 1.92 11.08
N TYR A 7 2.38 0.84 10.94
CA TYR A 7 3.33 0.72 9.84
C TYR A 7 2.54 0.34 8.60
N SER A 8 2.35 1.31 7.70
CA SER A 8 1.54 1.15 6.49
C SER A 8 2.20 1.74 5.26
N ARG A 9 3.53 1.86 5.28
CA ARG A 9 4.27 2.40 4.15
C ARG A 9 4.05 1.50 2.95
N GLN A 10 3.55 2.08 1.87
CA GLN A 10 3.44 1.43 0.57
C GLN A 10 4.69 1.76 -0.26
N ASN A 11 4.82 1.25 -1.49
CA ASN A 11 6.00 1.37 -2.37
C ASN A 11 7.10 0.33 -2.12
N ASP A 12 6.70 -0.94 -2.13
CA ASP A 12 7.61 -2.08 -2.10
C ASP A 12 8.46 -2.15 -0.82
N CYS A 13 7.91 -1.68 0.29
CA CYS A 13 8.64 -1.44 1.53
C CYS A 13 9.28 -2.72 2.11
N LEU A 14 8.71 -3.90 1.84
CA LEU A 14 9.27 -5.15 2.33
C LEU A 14 10.59 -5.48 1.63
N ARG A 15 10.66 -5.30 0.31
CA ARG A 15 11.89 -5.53 -0.48
C ARG A 15 12.88 -4.38 -0.35
N THR A 16 12.43 -3.15 -0.11
CA THR A 16 13.32 -1.97 -0.11
C THR A 16 13.80 -1.58 1.29
N ASP A 17 12.89 -1.29 2.22
CA ASP A 17 13.19 -0.79 3.56
C ASP A 17 13.47 -1.92 4.56
N LEU A 18 12.76 -3.04 4.42
CA LEU A 18 12.83 -4.19 5.34
C LEU A 18 13.61 -5.37 4.74
N ARG A 19 14.63 -5.09 3.92
CA ARG A 19 15.49 -6.10 3.26
C ARG A 19 15.94 -7.25 4.16
N PRO A 20 16.41 -7.03 5.41
CA PRO A 20 16.84 -8.14 6.26
C PRO A 20 15.70 -9.13 6.54
N LEU A 21 14.47 -8.63 6.71
CA LEU A 21 13.30 -9.48 6.90
C LEU A 21 12.93 -10.21 5.61
N PHE A 22 12.93 -9.53 4.47
CA PHE A 22 12.64 -10.18 3.18
C PHE A 22 13.66 -11.29 2.84
N SER A 23 14.94 -11.08 3.14
CA SER A 23 16.00 -12.08 2.90
C SER A 23 15.86 -13.36 3.74
N THR A 24 14.98 -13.40 4.73
CA THR A 24 14.69 -14.64 5.48
C THR A 24 13.95 -15.68 4.66
N GLY A 25 13.32 -15.27 3.55
CA GLY A 25 12.48 -16.17 2.74
C GLY A 25 11.15 -16.56 3.41
N LEU A 26 10.77 -15.89 4.50
CA LEU A 26 9.49 -16.13 5.18
C LEU A 26 8.28 -15.90 4.27
N PHE A 27 8.40 -14.97 3.33
CA PHE A 27 7.37 -14.67 2.33
C PHE A 27 7.91 -14.98 0.94
N PRO A 28 7.13 -15.64 0.08
CA PRO A 28 7.58 -15.94 -1.27
C PRO A 28 7.71 -14.65 -2.09
N PRO A 29 8.69 -14.55 -3.01
CA PRO A 29 8.86 -13.37 -3.86
C PRO A 29 7.77 -13.24 -4.94
N ASN A 30 7.05 -14.32 -5.21
CA ASN A 30 5.89 -14.35 -6.11
C ASN A 30 4.93 -15.46 -5.68
N ILE A 31 3.65 -15.34 -6.02
CA ILE A 31 2.61 -16.33 -5.71
C ILE A 31 2.23 -17.05 -7.02
N PRO A 32 2.56 -18.35 -7.19
CA PRO A 32 2.45 -19.01 -8.49
C PRO A 32 1.07 -18.97 -9.15
N PHE A 33 -0.01 -19.14 -8.37
CA PHE A 33 -1.36 -19.07 -8.95
C PHE A 33 -1.71 -17.65 -9.41
N ALA A 34 -1.21 -16.64 -8.71
CA ALA A 34 -1.45 -15.24 -9.05
C ALA A 34 -0.67 -14.85 -10.29
N ALA A 35 0.60 -15.25 -10.35
CA ALA A 35 1.41 -15.12 -11.54
C ALA A 35 0.66 -15.72 -12.73
N ALA A 36 0.20 -16.97 -12.64
CA ALA A 36 -0.55 -17.62 -13.71
C ALA A 36 -1.88 -16.90 -14.07
N ALA A 37 -2.59 -16.35 -13.09
CA ALA A 37 -3.86 -15.65 -13.33
C ALA A 37 -3.67 -14.29 -14.02
N PHE A 38 -2.64 -13.55 -13.63
CA PHE A 38 -2.38 -12.19 -14.11
C PHE A 38 -1.41 -12.13 -15.30
N SER A 39 -0.73 -13.24 -15.66
CA SER A 39 0.12 -13.31 -16.85
C SER A 39 -0.67 -13.23 -18.18
N LEU A 40 -2.01 -13.27 -18.12
CA LEU A 40 -2.88 -13.20 -19.30
C LEU A 40 -3.26 -11.76 -19.66
N ASP A 41 -2.94 -10.79 -18.79
CA ASP A 41 -3.33 -9.39 -18.99
C ASP A 41 -2.22 -8.55 -19.67
N ASP A 42 -1.01 -9.10 -19.84
CA ASP A 42 0.17 -8.44 -20.44
C ASP A 42 0.25 -8.57 -21.99
N ASP A 43 -0.84 -9.00 -22.65
CA ASP A 43 -0.88 -9.38 -24.08
C ASP A 43 -0.82 -8.21 -25.12
N ASP A 44 -0.45 -6.97 -24.76
CA ASP A 44 -0.44 -5.83 -25.72
C ASP A 44 0.96 -5.34 -26.17
N ASP A 45 2.07 -5.84 -25.59
CA ASP A 45 3.42 -5.39 -25.97
C ASP A 45 4.01 -6.09 -27.22
N GLY A 46 3.30 -7.05 -27.81
CA GLY A 46 3.73 -7.75 -29.04
C GLY A 46 4.98 -8.62 -28.89
N ASP A 47 5.43 -8.89 -27.66
CA ASP A 47 6.47 -9.86 -27.35
C ASP A 47 5.81 -11.24 -27.20
N ASP A 48 6.12 -12.16 -28.10
CA ASP A 48 5.56 -13.54 -28.16
C ASP A 48 6.07 -14.45 -27.01
N ASP A 49 6.70 -13.87 -25.97
CA ASP A 49 7.25 -14.57 -24.81
C ASP A 49 6.44 -14.25 -23.54
N PRO A 50 5.49 -15.12 -23.14
CA PRO A 50 4.69 -14.90 -21.95
C PRO A 50 5.57 -15.01 -20.70
N ARG A 51 5.91 -13.86 -20.13
CA ARG A 51 6.63 -13.80 -18.85
C ARG A 51 5.64 -13.97 -17.70
N PRO A 52 6.01 -14.67 -16.63
CA PRO A 52 5.14 -14.77 -15.46
C PRO A 52 4.96 -13.38 -14.84
N ALA A 53 3.71 -12.97 -14.62
CA ALA A 53 3.39 -11.75 -13.89
C ALA A 53 4.09 -11.75 -12.52
N VAL A 54 4.74 -10.63 -12.19
CA VAL A 54 5.47 -10.42 -10.95
C VAL A 54 4.90 -9.22 -10.19
N PRO A 55 4.84 -9.27 -8.85
CA PRO A 55 4.33 -8.15 -8.09
C PRO A 55 5.26 -6.94 -8.23
N GLU A 56 4.69 -5.82 -8.67
CA GLU A 56 5.37 -4.52 -8.73
C GLU A 56 5.83 -4.06 -7.34
N ALA A 57 5.06 -4.39 -6.30
CA ALA A 57 5.39 -4.09 -4.91
C ALA A 57 5.01 -5.24 -3.97
N ILE A 58 5.85 -5.46 -2.94
CA ILE A 58 5.54 -6.29 -1.79
C ILE A 58 5.62 -5.42 -0.54
N ASN A 59 4.49 -5.24 0.13
CA ASN A 59 4.37 -4.37 1.30
C ASN A 59 4.09 -5.19 2.57
N LEU A 60 4.52 -4.65 3.71
CA LEU A 60 4.19 -5.18 5.03
C LEU A 60 3.36 -4.15 5.80
N TRP A 61 2.30 -4.63 6.45
CA TRP A 61 1.47 -3.81 7.32
C TRP A 61 1.49 -4.35 8.75
N ILE A 62 1.74 -3.47 9.72
CA ILE A 62 1.69 -3.80 11.15
C ILE A 62 0.92 -2.70 11.88
N GLY A 63 -0.22 -3.04 12.46
CA GLY A 63 -1.07 -2.12 13.19
C GLY A 63 -1.78 -2.78 14.35
N ASN A 64 -2.64 -2.03 15.02
CA ASN A 64 -3.52 -2.53 16.08
C ASN A 64 -4.99 -2.30 15.71
N ALA A 65 -5.91 -2.64 16.61
CA ALA A 65 -7.35 -2.49 16.37
C ALA A 65 -7.82 -1.05 16.10
N ARG A 66 -6.96 -0.04 16.33
CA ARG A 66 -7.24 1.37 16.07
C ARG A 66 -6.66 1.86 14.74
N SER A 67 -5.93 1.01 14.02
CA SER A 67 -5.39 1.30 12.69
C SER A 67 -6.49 1.13 11.63
N VAL A 68 -7.00 2.25 11.11
CA VAL A 68 -8.05 2.28 10.09
C VAL A 68 -7.50 2.92 8.81
N SER A 69 -7.71 2.27 7.68
CA SER A 69 -7.48 2.85 6.36
C SER A 69 -8.79 3.45 5.85
N ALA A 70 -8.74 4.66 5.29
CA ALA A 70 -9.89 5.30 4.69
C ALA A 70 -10.38 4.54 3.44
N LEU A 71 -11.60 4.83 2.98
CA LEU A 71 -12.08 4.34 1.70
C LEU A 71 -11.19 4.89 0.57
N HIS A 72 -10.75 4.02 -0.33
CA HIS A 72 -9.94 4.35 -1.50
C HIS A 72 -10.09 3.24 -2.55
N ALA A 73 -9.55 3.50 -3.74
CA ALA A 73 -9.33 2.51 -4.78
C ALA A 73 -7.88 2.59 -5.25
N ASP A 74 -7.31 1.45 -5.60
CA ASP A 74 -5.95 1.35 -6.13
C ASP A 74 -6.00 0.76 -7.54
N PRO A 75 -5.18 1.25 -8.49
CA PRO A 75 -5.11 0.71 -9.85
C PRO A 75 -4.24 -0.56 -9.91
N TYR A 76 -4.39 -1.47 -8.94
CA TYR A 76 -3.59 -2.68 -8.80
C TYR A 76 -4.45 -3.91 -8.48
N GLU A 77 -4.03 -5.05 -9.03
CA GLU A 77 -4.52 -6.36 -8.59
C GLU A 77 -3.90 -6.74 -7.24
N ASN A 78 -4.63 -6.45 -6.16
CA ASN A 78 -4.13 -6.60 -4.80
C ASN A 78 -4.36 -8.01 -4.23
N LEU A 79 -3.28 -8.65 -3.75
CA LEU A 79 -3.35 -9.87 -2.94
C LEU A 79 -3.01 -9.57 -1.49
N PHE A 80 -4.03 -9.61 -0.62
CA PHE A 80 -3.86 -9.32 0.80
C PHE A 80 -3.72 -10.59 1.64
N TYR A 81 -2.58 -10.77 2.30
CA TYR A 81 -2.30 -11.91 3.18
C TYR A 81 -2.26 -11.50 4.65
N VAL A 82 -3.13 -12.09 5.48
CA VAL A 82 -3.12 -11.89 6.94
C VAL A 82 -2.25 -12.95 7.59
N CYS A 83 -1.01 -12.57 7.95
CA CYS A 83 -0.08 -13.47 8.64
C CYS A 83 -0.49 -13.76 10.09
N SER A 84 -1.05 -12.76 10.79
CA SER A 84 -1.52 -12.90 12.16
C SER A 84 -2.64 -11.89 12.46
N GLY A 85 -3.59 -12.29 13.30
CA GLY A 85 -4.74 -11.46 13.68
C GLY A 85 -5.87 -11.49 12.64
N CYS A 86 -6.46 -10.34 12.38
CA CYS A 86 -7.61 -10.20 11.49
C CYS A 86 -7.57 -8.84 10.79
N LYS A 87 -7.98 -8.81 9.52
CA LYS A 87 -8.25 -7.59 8.75
C LYS A 87 -9.70 -7.67 8.27
N VAL A 88 -10.47 -6.62 8.53
CA VAL A 88 -11.86 -6.49 8.08
C VAL A 88 -11.88 -5.51 6.91
N PHE A 89 -12.46 -5.92 5.79
CA PHE A 89 -12.61 -5.10 4.60
C PHE A 89 -14.09 -4.75 4.39
N THR A 90 -14.34 -3.47 4.10
CA THR A 90 -15.61 -3.02 3.51
C THR A 90 -15.33 -2.72 2.05
N LEU A 91 -15.92 -3.51 1.15
CA LEU A 91 -15.67 -3.41 -0.29
C LEU A 91 -16.88 -2.83 -1.01
N PHE A 92 -16.61 -1.98 -2.00
CA PHE A 92 -17.59 -1.46 -2.92
C PHE A 92 -17.13 -1.73 -4.35
N PRO A 93 -18.03 -2.13 -5.27
CA PRO A 93 -17.66 -2.31 -6.66
C PRO A 93 -17.34 -0.96 -7.31
N PRO A 94 -16.52 -0.92 -8.38
CA PRO A 94 -16.25 0.31 -9.12
C PRO A 94 -17.51 1.01 -9.63
N SER A 95 -18.58 0.26 -9.93
CA SER A 95 -19.88 0.81 -10.34
C SER A 95 -20.58 1.66 -9.27
N ALA A 96 -20.16 1.56 -8.00
CA ALA A 96 -20.66 2.39 -6.91
C ALA A 96 -19.98 3.77 -6.83
N ALA A 97 -18.92 4.03 -7.62
CA ALA A 97 -18.14 5.26 -7.55
C ALA A 97 -19.00 6.53 -7.61
N GLY A 98 -20.01 6.55 -8.49
CA GLY A 98 -20.92 7.69 -8.64
C GLY A 98 -21.86 7.95 -7.44
N THR A 99 -21.78 7.14 -6.38
CA THR A 99 -22.55 7.32 -5.14
C THR A 99 -21.71 7.92 -4.00
N PHE A 100 -20.39 8.01 -4.17
CA PHE A 100 -19.50 8.62 -3.18
C PHE A 100 -19.35 10.12 -3.42
N VAL A 101 -18.98 10.83 -2.35
CA VAL A 101 -18.60 12.24 -2.41
C VAL A 101 -17.08 12.29 -2.28
N GLU A 102 -16.43 12.91 -3.25
CA GLU A 102 -15.01 13.22 -3.22
C GLU A 102 -14.86 14.72 -3.02
N GLU A 103 -13.93 15.11 -2.15
CA GLU A 103 -13.58 16.50 -1.88
C GLU A 103 -12.07 16.65 -1.98
N GLU A 104 -11.63 17.82 -2.45
CA GLU A 104 -10.21 18.17 -2.46
C GLU A 104 -9.78 18.59 -1.06
N TYR A 105 -8.64 18.06 -0.61
CA TYR A 105 -8.02 18.41 0.68
C TYR A 105 -6.59 18.87 0.46
N GLU A 106 -6.14 19.82 1.29
CA GLU A 106 -4.73 20.19 1.33
C GLU A 106 -3.88 19.02 1.80
N ALA A 107 -2.80 18.73 1.07
CA ALA A 107 -1.85 17.69 1.46
C ALA A 107 -1.12 18.09 2.76
N GLY A 108 -0.82 17.09 3.59
CA GLY A 108 -0.13 17.28 4.86
C GLY A 108 0.97 16.25 5.07
N ALA A 109 2.06 16.67 5.71
CA ALA A 109 3.18 15.83 6.10
C ALA A 109 3.33 15.81 7.63
N PHE A 110 3.80 14.70 8.18
CA PHE A 110 4.19 14.65 9.59
C PHE A 110 5.60 15.23 9.76
N ALA A 111 5.75 16.25 10.60
CA ALA A 111 7.04 16.83 10.96
C ALA A 111 7.22 16.79 12.49
N TYR A 112 8.41 16.42 12.94
CA TYR A 112 8.77 16.51 14.34
C TYR A 112 9.08 17.97 14.69
N VAL A 113 8.47 18.50 15.75
CA VAL A 113 8.64 19.88 16.25
C VAL A 113 9.55 19.82 17.48
N PRO A 114 10.86 20.12 17.35
CA PRO A 114 11.82 19.93 18.43
C PRO A 114 11.51 20.74 19.69
N GLU A 115 10.96 21.94 19.53
CA GLU A 115 10.65 22.87 20.62
C GLU A 115 9.52 22.36 21.52
N ALA A 116 8.58 21.63 20.93
CA ALA A 116 7.44 21.04 21.63
C ALA A 116 7.65 19.56 22.00
N GLY A 117 8.68 18.92 21.43
CA GLY A 117 8.98 17.51 21.67
C GLY A 117 7.91 16.56 21.10
N GLU A 118 7.16 17.00 20.09
CA GLU A 118 6.00 16.29 19.55
C GLU A 118 6.00 16.27 18.02
N TRP A 119 5.22 15.34 17.45
CA TRP A 119 4.95 15.29 16.02
C TRP A 119 3.69 16.09 15.69
N ALA A 120 3.76 16.93 14.67
CA ALA A 120 2.63 17.71 14.16
C ALA A 120 2.39 17.42 12.68
N VAL A 121 1.14 17.59 12.23
CA VAL A 121 0.82 17.64 10.80
C VAL A 121 1.07 19.06 10.32
N VAL A 122 1.91 19.20 9.31
CA VAL A 122 2.20 20.47 8.63
C VAL A 122 1.72 20.40 7.19
N PRO A 123 1.33 21.52 6.55
CA PRO A 123 1.01 21.52 5.13
C PRO A 123 2.19 20.95 4.33
N ASP A 124 1.89 20.03 3.42
CA ASP A 124 2.88 19.46 2.52
C ASP A 124 3.27 20.56 1.53
N ARG A 125 4.40 21.22 1.80
CA ARG A 125 5.00 22.16 0.86
C ARG A 125 5.61 21.30 -0.24
N GLY A 126 4.79 20.94 -1.22
CA GLY A 126 5.25 20.23 -2.42
C GLY A 126 6.55 20.85 -2.91
N GLU A 127 7.46 20.00 -3.41
CA GLU A 127 8.75 20.42 -3.93
C GLU A 127 8.58 21.70 -4.75
N GLY A 128 9.05 22.83 -4.20
CA GLY A 128 9.04 24.09 -4.92
C GLY A 128 9.83 23.86 -6.19
N GLY A 129 9.18 24.10 -7.34
CA GLY A 129 9.84 24.05 -8.64
C GLY A 129 11.15 24.84 -8.59
N GLY A 130 12.23 24.14 -8.89
CA GLY A 130 13.58 24.65 -9.10
C GLY A 130 14.19 23.94 -10.29
#